data_AF-A0A2S0KUV8-F1
#
_entry.id   AF-A0A2S0KUV8-F1
#
_cell.length_a   1.000
_cell.length_b   1.000
_cell.length_c   1.000
_cell.angle_alpha   90.00
_cell.angle_beta   90.00
_cell.angle_gamma   90.00
#
_symmetry.space_group_name_H-M   'P 1'
#
loop_
_entity.id
_entity.type
_entity.pdbx_description
1 polymer ?
#
loop_
_entity_poly.entity_id
_entity_poly.type
_entity_poly.pdbx_seq_one_letter_code
_entity_poly.pdbx_strand_id
1 'polypeptide(L)'
;MAKERKKLELHPVAKLFPAPDSEALDTLKKRIFRAGKLKSPVVLFEDKVIERWPEYCACLEFDLPYTTTEYTGTAEKLVEHLLKTHSVQ
;
A
#
# COMPACT_ATOMS: atom_id res chain seq x y z
N MET A 1 -16.97 -19.02 7.77
CA MET A 1 -17.19 -18.27 6.52
C MET A 1 -15.98 -17.38 6.29
N ALA A 2 -14.99 -17.84 5.51
CA ALA A 2 -13.93 -16.93 5.08
C ALA A 2 -14.55 -15.99 4.05
N LYS A 3 -14.70 -14.70 4.37
CA LYS A 3 -14.97 -13.69 3.33
C LYS A 3 -13.85 -13.83 2.33
N GLU A 4 -14.15 -14.16 1.07
CA GLU A 4 -13.19 -13.99 -0.02
C GLU A 4 -12.66 -12.56 0.10
N ARG A 5 -11.38 -12.43 0.46
CA ARG A 5 -10.74 -11.13 0.52
C ARG A 5 -10.56 -10.71 -0.94
N LYS A 6 -11.47 -9.86 -1.44
CA LYS A 6 -11.30 -9.23 -2.75
C LYS A 6 -9.90 -8.64 -2.80
N LYS A 7 -9.09 -9.12 -3.74
CA LYS A 7 -7.76 -8.57 -3.95
C LYS A 7 -7.91 -7.13 -4.41
N LEU A 8 -7.40 -6.19 -3.60
CA LEU A 8 -7.34 -4.78 -3.92
C LEU A 8 -6.40 -4.55 -5.12
N GLU A 9 -6.72 -3.52 -5.89
CA GLU A 9 -5.96 -3.08 -7.05
C GLU A 9 -5.22 -1.78 -6.75
N LEU A 10 -4.13 -1.52 -7.49
CA LEU A 10 -3.41 -0.26 -7.40
C LEU A 10 -4.17 0.85 -8.15
N HIS A 11 -4.43 1.96 -7.47
CA HIS A 11 -5.06 3.12 -8.09
C HIS A 11 -4.15 3.70 -9.21
N PRO A 12 -4.69 4.09 -10.38
CA PRO A 12 -3.88 4.61 -11.49
C PRO A 12 -2.97 5.79 -11.12
N VAL A 13 -3.45 6.70 -10.25
CA VAL A 13 -2.65 7.83 -9.76
C VAL A 13 -1.37 7.39 -9.03
N ALA A 14 -1.43 6.30 -8.27
CA ALA A 14 -0.30 5.80 -7.50
C ALA A 14 0.77 5.17 -8.42
N LYS A 15 0.39 4.75 -9.64
CA LYS A 15 1.34 4.29 -10.66
C LYS A 15 2.23 5.40 -11.22
N LEU A 16 1.88 6.67 -10.99
CA LEU A 16 2.70 7.81 -11.40
C LEU A 16 3.94 7.97 -10.53
N PHE A 17 3.97 7.35 -9.35
CA PHE A 17 5.09 7.39 -8.42
C PHE A 17 6.02 6.20 -8.62
N PRO A 18 7.34 6.38 -8.45
CA PRO A 18 8.29 5.31 -8.66
C PRO A 18 8.06 4.17 -7.66
N ALA A 19 8.13 2.95 -8.16
CA ALA A 19 8.21 1.76 -7.32
C ALA A 19 9.64 1.62 -6.75
N PRO A 20 9.81 0.99 -5.58
CA PRO A 20 11.13 0.62 -5.09
C PRO A 20 11.85 -0.29 -6.08
N ASP A 21 13.17 -0.14 -6.19
CA ASP A 21 14.00 -1.09 -6.94
C ASP A 21 13.99 -2.48 -6.28
N SER A 22 14.64 -3.45 -6.94
CA SER A 22 14.64 -4.85 -6.48
C SER A 22 15.26 -5.04 -5.10
N GLU A 23 16.32 -4.30 -4.76
CA GLU A 23 17.01 -4.44 -3.49
C GLU A 23 16.19 -3.85 -2.34
N ALA A 24 15.63 -2.66 -2.57
CA ALA A 24 14.72 -1.99 -1.65
C ALA A 24 13.46 -2.84 -1.43
N LEU A 25 12.92 -3.46 -2.48
CA LEU A 25 11.76 -4.34 -2.38
C LEU A 25 12.06 -5.62 -1.57
N ASP A 26 13.20 -6.27 -1.80
CA ASP A 26 13.60 -7.45 -1.04
C ASP A 26 13.80 -7.13 0.46
N THR A 27 14.44 -6.00 0.74
CA THR A 27 14.60 -5.48 2.11
C THR A 27 13.26 -5.21 2.78
N LEU A 28 12.33 -4.59 2.07
CA LEU A 28 10.96 -4.33 2.53
C LEU A 28 10.24 -5.64 2.84
N LYS A 29 10.29 -6.62 1.94
CA LYS A 29 9.66 -7.94 2.12
C LYS A 29 10.18 -8.64 3.35
N LYS A 30 11.51 -8.72 3.53
CA LYS A 30 12.15 -9.29 4.73
C LYS A 30 11.67 -8.60 6.01
N ARG A 31 11.53 -7.28 5.99
CA ARG A 31 11.04 -6.50 7.14
C ARG A 31 9.58 -6.81 7.46
N ILE A 32 8.71 -6.87 6.46
CA ILE A 32 7.28 -7.19 6.62
C ILE A 32 7.11 -8.62 7.13
N PHE A 33 7.83 -9.58 6.56
CA PHE A 33 7.82 -10.97 7.00
C PHE A 33 8.21 -11.12 8.47
N ARG A 34 9.34 -10.52 8.88
CA ARG A 34 9.79 -10.53 10.29
C ARG A 34 8.81 -9.87 11.25
N ALA A 35 8.08 -8.85 10.80
CA ALA A 35 7.09 -8.17 11.63
C ALA A 35 5.82 -9.01 11.85
N GLY A 36 5.51 -9.97 10.96
CA GLY A 36 4.33 -10.83 11.03
C GLY A 36 2.99 -10.11 10.82
N LYS A 37 3.01 -8.79 10.57
CA LYS A 37 1.85 -7.97 10.23
C LYS A 37 2.28 -6.62 9.66
N LEU A 38 1.43 -6.01 8.87
CA LEU A 38 1.60 -4.60 8.50
C LEU A 38 1.10 -3.70 9.64
N LYS A 39 1.98 -2.83 10.17
CA LYS A 39 1.66 -1.94 11.29
C LYS A 39 0.74 -0.78 10.91
N SER A 40 0.99 -0.19 9.74
CA SER A 40 0.24 0.96 9.24
C SER A 40 -0.81 0.52 8.23
N PRO A 41 -2.02 1.07 8.26
CA PRO A 41 -3.07 0.64 7.34
C PRO A 41 -2.68 0.91 5.89
N VAL A 42 -3.15 0.03 5.00
CA VAL A 42 -3.15 0.27 3.54
C VAL A 42 -4.17 1.37 3.26
N VAL A 43 -3.76 2.45 2.60
CA VAL A 43 -4.65 3.59 2.33
C VAL A 43 -5.36 3.37 0.99
N LEU A 44 -6.67 3.49 1.00
CA LEU A 44 -7.54 3.29 -0.16
C LEU A 44 -8.15 4.61 -0.63
N PHE A 45 -8.45 4.69 -1.91
CA PHE A 45 -9.31 5.69 -2.53
C PHE A 45 -10.06 4.98 -3.66
N GLU A 46 -11.39 5.12 -3.70
CA GLU A 46 -12.25 4.41 -4.67
C GLU A 46 -12.02 2.88 -4.67
N ASP A 47 -11.94 2.27 -3.48
CA ASP A 47 -11.66 0.83 -3.27
C ASP A 47 -10.30 0.35 -3.83
N LYS A 48 -9.39 1.27 -4.16
CA LYS A 48 -8.07 0.98 -4.73
C LYS A 48 -6.97 1.53 -3.84
N VAL A 49 -5.86 0.81 -3.79
CA VAL A 49 -4.69 1.20 -2.99
C VAL A 49 -4.05 2.45 -3.58
N ILE A 50 -3.86 3.48 -2.76
CA ILE A 50 -3.11 4.69 -3.13
C ILE A 50 -1.75 4.77 -2.42
N GLU A 51 -1.60 4.16 -1.25
CA GLU A 51 -0.34 4.13 -0.50
C GLU A 51 -0.03 2.72 0.01
N ARG A 52 1.27 2.44 0.19
CA ARG A 52 1.79 1.17 0.72
C ARG A 52 1.49 -0.04 -0.15
N TRP A 53 1.46 0.18 -1.47
CA TRP A 53 1.26 -0.90 -2.43
C TRP A 53 2.29 -2.04 -2.31
N PRO A 54 3.62 -1.77 -2.19
CA PRO A 54 4.60 -2.84 -2.00
C PRO A 54 4.38 -3.63 -0.70
N GLU A 55 4.03 -2.96 0.41
CA GLU A 55 3.74 -3.61 1.68
C GLU A 55 2.47 -4.45 1.63
N TYR A 56 1.41 -3.95 0.98
CA TYR A 56 0.20 -4.73 0.73
C TYR A 56 0.52 -5.99 -0.08
N CYS A 57 1.29 -5.86 -1.17
CA CYS A 57 1.73 -7.00 -1.97
C CYS A 57 2.52 -8.02 -1.14
N ALA A 58 3.44 -7.57 -0.29
CA ALA A 58 4.20 -8.43 0.61
C ALA A 58 3.29 -9.15 1.63
N CYS A 59 2.26 -8.48 2.14
CA CYS A 59 1.29 -9.11 3.04
C CYS A 59 0.50 -10.21 2.33
N LEU A 60 0.09 -10.01 1.07
CA LEU A 60 -0.55 -11.06 0.30
C LEU A 60 0.38 -12.25 0.03
N GLU A 61 1.64 -11.97 -0.32
CA GLU A 61 2.65 -12.98 -0.61
C GLU A 61 2.95 -13.88 0.59
N PHE A 62 2.94 -13.32 1.80
CA PHE A 62 3.25 -14.03 3.05
C PHE A 62 2.02 -14.41 3.88
N ASP A 63 0.80 -14.22 3.36
CA ASP A 63 -0.47 -14.41 4.07
C ASP A 63 -0.53 -13.70 5.45
N LEU A 64 -0.04 -12.46 5.49
CA LEU A 64 0.03 -11.67 6.71
C LEU A 64 -1.19 -10.76 6.88
N PRO A 65 -1.59 -10.48 8.13
CA PRO A 65 -2.68 -9.56 8.40
C PRO A 65 -2.29 -8.11 8.08
N TYR A 66 -3.27 -7.39 7.55
CA TYR A 66 -3.23 -5.95 7.30
C TYR A 66 -4.60 -5.34 7.60
N THR A 67 -4.62 -4.04 7.83
CA THR A 67 -5.84 -3.24 7.92
C THR A 67 -5.88 -2.24 6.77
N THR A 68 -7.06 -1.71 6.48
CA THR A 68 -7.26 -0.65 5.48
C THR A 68 -7.80 0.60 6.15
N THR A 69 -7.56 1.75 5.52
CA THR A 69 -8.20 3.02 5.85
C THR A 69 -8.55 3.74 4.56
N GLU A 70 -9.65 4.49 4.55
CA GLU A 70 -10.02 5.32 3.40
C GLU A 70 -9.31 6.68 3.48
N TYR A 71 -8.86 7.17 2.34
CA TYR A 71 -8.44 8.55 2.17
C TYR A 71 -9.66 9.46 2.21
N THR A 72 -9.65 10.44 3.12
CA THR A 72 -10.79 11.33 3.36
C THR A 72 -10.69 12.66 2.63
N GLY A 73 -9.66 12.87 1.81
CA GLY A 73 -9.52 14.07 1.00
C GLY A 73 -10.29 13.99 -0.33
N THR A 74 -10.14 15.01 -1.15
CA THR A 74 -10.79 15.06 -2.48
C THR A 74 -9.86 14.51 -3.56
N ALA A 75 -10.43 14.15 -4.71
CA ALA A 75 -9.64 13.67 -5.86
C ALA A 75 -8.59 14.70 -6.32
N GLU A 76 -8.92 15.99 -6.28
CA GLU A 76 -8.02 17.08 -6.68
C GLU A 76 -6.80 17.16 -5.76
N LYS A 77 -6.98 16.85 -4.47
CA LYS A 77 -5.91 16.88 -3.46
C LYS A 77 -5.13 15.57 -3.36
N LEU A 78 -5.55 14.53 -4.08
CA LEU A 78 -4.95 13.21 -4.00
C LEU A 78 -3.49 13.23 -4.48
N VAL A 79 -3.22 13.89 -5.61
CA VAL A 79 -1.85 13.99 -6.14
C VAL A 79 -0.95 14.77 -5.18
N GLU A 80 -1.43 15.90 -4.64
CA GLU A 80 -0.68 16.68 -3.65
C GLU A 80 -0.41 15.89 -2.37
N HIS A 81 -1.37 15.10 -1.91
CA HIS A 81 -1.21 14.21 -0.77
C HIS A 81 -0.11 13.18 -1.03
N LEU A 82 -0.14 12.51 -2.18
CA LEU A 82 0.85 11.51 -2.54
C LEU A 82 2.24 12.11 -2.76
N LEU A 83 2.34 13.31 -3.35
CA LEU A 83 3.61 14.02 -3.45
C LEU A 83 4.23 14.29 -2.08
N LYS A 84 3.41 14.70 -1.09
CA LYS A 84 3.88 14.90 0.28
C LYS A 84 4.31 13.59 0.93
N THR A 85 3.63 12.48 0.71
CA THR A 85 4.01 11.21 1.35
C THR A 85 5.21 10.54 0.69
N HIS A 86 5.42 10.74 -0.62
CA HIS A 86 6.60 10.24 -1.34
C HIS A 86 7.85 11.14 -1.21
N SER A 87 7.70 12.45 -0.93
CA SER A 87 8.85 13.37 -0.75
C SER A 87 9.55 13.24 0.61
N VAL A 88 8.95 12.52 1.56
CA VAL A 88 9.45 12.37 2.94
C VAL A 88 10.09 10.98 3.14
N GLN A 89 10.34 10.22 2.07
CA GLN A 89 11.04 8.94 2.10
C GLN A 89 12.55 9.10 1.89
#